data_AF-A0A0U2UHW3-F1
#
_entry.id   AF-A0A0U2UHW3-F1
#
_cell.length_a   1.000
_cell.length_b   1.000
_cell.length_c   1.000
_cell.angle_alpha   90.00
_cell.angle_beta   90.00
_cell.angle_gamma   90.00
#
_symmetry.space_group_name_H-M   'P 1'
#
loop_
_entity.id
_entity.type
_entity.pdbx_description
1 polymer ?
#
loop_
_entity_poly.entity_id
_entity_poly.type
_entity_poly.pdbx_seq_one_letter_code
_entity_poly.pdbx_strand_id
1 'polypeptide(L)'
;MKKLYSQMTPEELQTEMKLLQEEMQRAEFPSQRSVLERKYYAAKAYTLNPADFPPGLYKVDGEQLPFEVHYVNGIMAWGTLGQEPDASFPISMLTRFS
;
A
#
# COMPACT_ATOMS: atom_id res chain seq x y z
N MET A 1 12.46 -14.23 15.41
CA MET A 1 11.37 -13.29 15.06
C MET A 1 11.74 -12.57 13.78
N LYS A 2 10.82 -12.43 12.82
CA LYS A 2 11.05 -11.60 11.63
C LYS A 2 10.93 -10.12 12.04
N LYS A 3 11.80 -9.25 11.52
CA LYS A 3 11.71 -7.79 11.76
C LYS A 3 10.37 -7.25 11.26
N LEU A 4 9.82 -6.24 11.94
CA LEU A 4 8.69 -5.47 11.41
C LEU A 4 9.18 -4.58 10.25
N TYR A 5 8.31 -4.29 9.27
CA TYR A 5 8.68 -3.42 8.14
C TYR A 5 9.12 -2.01 8.59
N SER A 6 8.54 -1.48 9.66
CA SER A 6 8.97 -0.21 10.27
C SER A 6 10.38 -0.20 10.86
N GLN A 7 11.00 -1.37 11.01
CA GLN A 7 12.33 -1.56 11.59
C GLN A 7 13.37 -2.01 10.53
N MET A 8 12.93 -2.21 9.29
CA MET A 8 13.80 -2.64 8.20
C MET A 8 14.54 -1.44 7.60
N THR A 9 15.79 -1.66 7.18
CA THR A 9 16.50 -0.67 6.35
C THR A 9 15.88 -0.60 4.94
N PRO A 10 16.17 0.44 4.14
CA PRO A 10 15.72 0.51 2.75
C PRO A 10 16.13 -0.73 1.92
N GLU A 11 17.34 -1.26 2.14
CA GLU A 11 17.85 -2.46 1.45
C GLU A 11 17.10 -3.73 1.89
N GLU A 12 16.78 -3.84 3.18
CA GLU A 12 15.97 -4.94 3.73
C GLU A 12 14.54 -4.88 3.17
N LEU A 13 13.91 -3.71 3.10
CA LEU A 13 12.60 -3.51 2.48
C LEU A 13 12.62 -3.86 0.99
N GLN A 14 13.66 -3.45 0.26
CA GLN A 14 13.81 -3.78 -1.16
C GLN A 14 13.95 -5.29 -1.37
N THR A 15 14.73 -5.96 -0.53
CA THR A 15 14.91 -7.41 -0.56
C THR A 15 13.60 -8.13 -0.28
N GLU A 16 12.88 -7.71 0.78
CA GLU A 16 11.57 -8.26 1.13
C GLU A 16 10.55 -8.08 -0.01
N MET A 17 10.48 -6.89 -0.60
CA MET A 17 9.60 -6.61 -1.75
C MET A 17 9.91 -7.51 -2.95
N LYS A 18 11.18 -7.76 -3.25
CA LYS A 18 11.59 -8.68 -4.31
C LYS A 18 11.15 -10.12 -4.02
N LEU A 19 11.35 -10.60 -2.80
CA LEU A 19 10.91 -11.94 -2.39
C LEU A 19 9.39 -12.09 -2.53
N LEU A 20 8.63 -11.09 -2.07
CA LEU A 20 7.16 -11.09 -2.22
C LEU A 20 6.74 -11.13 -3.69
N GLN A 21 7.44 -10.43 -4.58
CA GLN A 21 7.17 -10.49 -6.03
C GLN A 21 7.44 -11.86 -6.63
N GLU A 22 8.55 -12.51 -6.24
CA GLU A 22 8.85 -13.87 -6.67
C GLU A 22 7.81 -14.88 -6.16
N GLU A 23 7.35 -14.73 -4.91
CA GLU A 23 6.28 -15.55 -4.34
C GLU A 23 4.94 -15.32 -5.07
N MET A 24 4.62 -14.09 -5.45
CA MET A 24 3.41 -13.78 -6.24
C MET A 24 3.42 -14.45 -7.61
N GLN A 25 4.57 -14.52 -8.27
CA GLN A 25 4.71 -15.20 -9.57
C GLN A 25 4.51 -16.72 -9.46
N ARG A 26 4.80 -17.29 -8.28
CA ARG A 26 4.63 -18.73 -7.99
C ARG A 26 3.27 -19.05 -7.36
N ALA A 27 2.45 -18.05 -7.05
CA ALA A 27 1.16 -18.25 -6.41
C ALA A 27 0.18 -18.91 -7.39
N GLU A 28 -0.34 -20.08 -7.02
CA GLU A 28 -1.29 -20.83 -7.85
C GLU A 28 -2.72 -20.30 -7.69
N PHE A 29 -3.03 -19.69 -6.54
CA PHE A 29 -4.37 -19.22 -6.19
C PHE A 29 -4.45 -17.70 -6.14
N PRO A 30 -5.54 -17.09 -6.67
CA PRO A 30 -5.77 -15.65 -6.57
C PRO A 30 -5.76 -15.14 -5.12
N SER A 31 -6.35 -15.90 -4.20
CA SER A 31 -6.40 -15.54 -2.77
C SER A 31 -5.00 -15.46 -2.13
N GLN A 32 -4.10 -16.39 -2.50
CA GLN A 32 -2.71 -16.37 -2.05
C GLN A 32 -1.99 -15.14 -2.59
N ARG A 33 -2.15 -14.85 -3.88
CA ARG A 33 -1.58 -13.67 -4.52
C ARG A 33 -2.05 -12.38 -3.86
N SER A 34 -3.34 -12.22 -3.59
CA SER A 34 -3.88 -11.03 -2.92
C SER A 34 -3.31 -10.81 -1.51
N VAL A 35 -2.98 -11.89 -0.77
CA VAL A 35 -2.30 -11.77 0.52
C VAL A 35 -0.87 -11.25 0.36
N LEU A 36 -0.16 -11.72 -0.66
CA LEU A 36 1.21 -11.27 -0.96
C LEU A 36 1.23 -9.82 -1.48
N GLU A 37 0.27 -9.42 -2.32
CA GLU A 37 0.10 -8.05 -2.81
C GLU A 37 -0.10 -7.07 -1.64
N ARG A 38 -0.95 -7.42 -0.66
CA ARG A 38 -1.13 -6.60 0.54
C ARG A 38 0.17 -6.41 1.33
N LYS A 39 0.96 -7.48 1.49
CA LYS A 39 2.28 -7.39 2.15
C LYS A 39 3.25 -6.51 1.36
N TYR A 40 3.26 -6.66 0.04
CA TYR A 40 4.11 -5.90 -0.85
C TYR A 40 3.81 -4.41 -0.76
N TYR A 41 2.53 -4.02 -0.81
CA TYR A 41 2.13 -2.62 -0.66
C TYR A 41 2.46 -2.08 0.74
N ALA A 42 2.23 -2.86 1.80
CA ALA A 42 2.64 -2.43 3.13
C ALA A 42 4.16 -2.17 3.23
N ALA A 43 5.01 -3.05 2.68
CA ALA A 43 6.45 -2.86 2.64
C ALA A 43 6.86 -1.63 1.79
N LYS A 44 6.27 -1.49 0.59
CA LYS A 44 6.51 -0.34 -0.30
C LYS A 44 6.12 0.98 0.35
N ALA A 45 5.06 1.00 1.16
CA ALA A 45 4.63 2.22 1.83
C ALA A 45 5.67 2.78 2.82
N TYR A 46 6.50 1.91 3.42
CA TYR A 46 7.62 2.34 4.27
C TYR A 46 8.80 2.95 3.49
N THR A 47 8.83 2.82 2.16
CA THR A 47 9.84 3.46 1.31
C THR A 47 9.39 4.80 0.75
N LEU A 48 8.19 5.27 1.12
CA LEU A 48 7.60 6.51 0.63
C LEU A 48 7.56 7.56 1.74
N ASN A 49 7.52 8.84 1.34
CA ASN A 49 7.33 9.94 2.27
C ASN A 49 5.83 10.26 2.41
N PRO A 50 5.23 10.11 3.60
CA PRO A 50 3.81 10.44 3.83
C PRO A 50 3.44 11.88 3.46
N ALA A 51 4.39 12.83 3.55
CA ALA A 51 4.14 14.23 3.22
C ALA A 51 3.83 14.47 1.73
N ASP A 52 4.16 13.51 0.86
CA ASP A 52 3.87 13.60 -0.58
C ASP A 52 2.40 13.27 -0.91
N PHE A 53 1.63 12.83 0.08
CA PHE A 53 0.24 12.42 -0.01
C PHE A 53 -0.68 13.33 0.82
N PRO A 54 -0.80 14.63 0.48
CA PRO A 54 -1.72 15.54 1.15
C PRO A 54 -3.18 15.12 0.89
N PRO A 55 -4.13 15.62 1.71
CA PRO A 55 -5.56 15.40 1.48
C PRO A 55 -6.00 15.78 0.06
N GLY A 56 -6.89 14.99 -0.53
CA GLY A 56 -7.35 15.17 -1.91
C GLY A 56 -7.85 13.89 -2.55
N LEU A 57 -8.19 13.95 -3.85
CA LEU A 57 -8.67 12.80 -4.61
C LEU A 57 -7.51 11.99 -5.21
N TYR A 58 -7.58 10.67 -5.03
CA TYR A 58 -6.62 9.70 -5.53
C TYR A 58 -7.31 8.52 -6.20
N LYS A 59 -6.60 7.90 -7.14
CA LYS A 59 -6.88 6.54 -7.61
C LYS A 59 -6.19 5.56 -6.66
N VAL A 60 -6.89 4.49 -6.32
CA VAL A 60 -6.34 3.39 -5.53
C VAL A 60 -6.16 2.19 -6.46
N ASP A 61 -4.98 1.58 -6.45
CA ASP A 61 -4.77 0.37 -7.24
C ASP A 61 -5.72 -0.76 -6.80
N GLY A 62 -6.37 -1.40 -7.77
CA GLY A 62 -7.39 -2.42 -7.53
C GLY A 62 -8.81 -1.90 -7.26
N GLU A 63 -9.00 -0.59 -7.05
CA GLU A 63 -10.32 0.00 -6.86
C GLU A 63 -10.76 0.82 -8.08
N GLN A 64 -12.06 0.77 -8.38
CA GLN A 64 -12.64 1.52 -9.50
C GLN A 64 -13.18 2.89 -9.08
N LEU A 65 -13.48 3.06 -7.79
CA LEU A 65 -14.05 4.30 -7.25
C LEU A 65 -12.94 5.28 -6.86
N PRO A 66 -13.18 6.60 -6.96
CA PRO A 66 -12.25 7.59 -6.44
C PRO A 66 -12.16 7.50 -4.91
N PHE A 67 -10.95 7.70 -4.39
CA PHE A 67 -10.68 7.75 -2.96
C PHE A 67 -10.35 9.18 -2.55
N GLU A 68 -11.17 9.77 -1.69
CA GLU A 68 -10.93 11.07 -1.09
C GLU A 68 -10.13 10.89 0.20
N VAL A 69 -8.83 11.19 0.14
CA VAL A 69 -7.95 11.16 1.32
C VAL A 69 -8.25 12.37 2.19
N HIS A 70 -8.58 12.12 3.45
CA HIS A 70 -8.76 13.17 4.46
C HIS A 70 -7.47 13.45 5.23
N TYR A 71 -6.71 12.40 5.54
CA TYR A 71 -5.42 12.50 6.24
C TYR A 71 -4.57 11.24 6.05
N VAL A 72 -3.29 11.35 6.36
CA VAL A 72 -2.35 10.22 6.39
C VAL A 72 -1.84 10.03 7.81
N ASN A 73 -1.83 8.79 8.28
CA ASN A 73 -1.27 8.40 9.58
C ASN A 73 -0.32 7.21 9.40
N GLY A 74 0.96 7.43 9.68
CA GLY A 74 2.01 6.47 9.37
C GLY A 74 2.09 6.21 7.87
N ILE A 75 1.91 4.95 7.47
CA ILE A 75 1.92 4.52 6.07
C ILE A 75 0.51 4.41 5.45
N MET A 76 -0.54 4.74 6.21
CA MET A 76 -1.93 4.56 5.80
C MET A 76 -2.57 5.90 5.51
N ALA A 77 -3.22 6.02 4.36
CA ALA A 77 -4.15 7.10 4.06
C ALA A 77 -5.57 6.71 4.49
N TRP A 78 -6.27 7.64 5.12
CA TRP A 78 -7.63 7.47 5.63
C TRP A 78 -8.56 8.45 4.92
N GLY A 79 -9.76 7.98 4.57
CA GLY A 79 -10.62 8.74 3.67
C GLY A 79 -11.94 8.07 3.35
N THR A 80 -12.57 8.51 2.27
CA THR A 80 -13.83 7.98 1.75
C THR A 80 -13.61 7.34 0.39
N LEU A 81 -14.00 6.08 0.20
CA LEU A 81 -14.00 5.41 -1.11
C LEU A 81 -15.42 5.41 -1.68
N GLY A 82 -15.69 6.30 -2.64
CA GLY A 82 -17.05 6.48 -3.16
C GLY A 82 -18.05 6.91 -2.07
N GLN A 83 -18.83 5.96 -1.54
CA GLN A 83 -19.78 6.19 -0.44
C GLN A 83 -19.37 5.49 0.87
N GLU A 84 -18.25 4.77 0.88
CA GLU A 84 -17.75 4.06 2.05
C GLU A 84 -16.85 5.00 2.88
N PRO A 85 -17.31 5.51 4.04
CA PRO A 85 -16.48 6.31 4.91
C PRO A 85 -15.45 5.45 5.64
N ASP A 86 -14.42 6.09 6.20
CA ASP A 86 -13.37 5.47 7.01
C ASP A 86 -12.56 4.36 6.31
N ALA A 87 -12.57 4.36 4.96
CA ALA A 87 -11.71 3.51 4.16
C ALA A 87 -10.24 3.88 4.36
N SER A 88 -9.36 2.88 4.35
CA SER A 88 -7.92 3.10 4.48
C SER A 88 -7.10 2.22 3.55
N PHE A 89 -6.07 2.83 2.96
CA PHE A 89 -5.17 2.17 2.03
C PHE A 89 -3.72 2.55 2.33
N PRO A 90 -2.74 1.64 2.14
CA PRO A 90 -1.34 2.01 2.14
C PRO A 90 -1.06 3.12 1.12
N ILE A 91 -0.28 4.14 1.49
CA ILE A 91 0.06 5.26 0.60
C ILE A 91 0.71 4.80 -0.72
N SER A 92 1.35 3.63 -0.72
CA SER A 92 1.94 3.01 -1.91
C SER A 92 0.96 2.55 -2.98
N MET A 93 -0.34 2.48 -2.66
CA MET A 93 -1.42 2.15 -3.59
C MET A 93 -2.02 3.39 -4.25
N LEU A 94 -1.66 4.60 -3.78
CA LEU A 94 -2.27 5.84 -4.23
C LEU A 94 -1.55 6.44 -5.43
N THR A 95 -2.33 6.88 -6.42
CA THR A 95 -1.86 7.71 -7.54
C THR A 95 -2.74 8.94 -7.66
N ARG A 96 -2.15 10.13 -7.79
CA ARG A 96 -2.92 11.37 -7.97
C ARG A 96 -3.69 11.33 -9.30
N PHE A 97 -4.87 11.93 -9.33
CA PHE A 97 -5.52 12.26 -10.60
C PHE A 97 -4.64 13.30 -11.31
N SER A 98 -4.04 12.89 -12.44
CA SER A 98 -3.35 13.76 -13.39
C SER A 98 -4.34 14.58 -14.20
#